data_AF-A0A8T4SSH5-F1
#
_entry.id   AF-A0A8T4SSH5-F1
#
_cell.length_a   1.000
_cell.length_b   1.000
_cell.length_c   1.000
_cell.angle_alpha   90.00
_cell.angle_beta   90.00
_cell.angle_gamma   90.00
#
_symmetry.space_group_name_H-M   'P 1'
#
loop_
_entity.id
_entity.type
_entity.pdbx_description
1 polymer ?
#
loop_
_entity_poly.entity_id
_entity_poly.type
_entity_poly.pdbx_seq_one_letter_code
_entity_poly.pdbx_strand_id
1 'polypeptide(L)'
;MTEVDRVLSPIFIKYEGNLDVKEIYKLIKDFLTDKRYDIDEKEHNYSEKGSLKMKWEATQNINDYVQFQIEVTVKGSGLKKIKLNKRDAFSGKFEVEIEAKINKDFRDYYEGKPIIKFFRELFDYTTKKYEFNRFGDQVKKEAYSLFDEIKAYLNVMKL
;
A
#
# COMPACT_ATOMS: atom_id res chain seq x y z
N MET A 1 -19.02 -10.78 -5.79
CA MET A 1 -17.61 -11.21 -5.92
C MET A 1 -16.82 -10.03 -6.47
N THR A 2 -16.03 -9.34 -5.63
CA THR A 2 -15.32 -8.10 -5.98
C THR A 2 -14.36 -8.30 -7.16
N GLU A 3 -14.47 -7.46 -8.19
CA GLU A 3 -13.55 -7.46 -9.33
C GLU A 3 -12.33 -6.61 -8.97
N VAL A 4 -11.15 -7.23 -8.88
CA VAL A 4 -9.91 -6.56 -8.46
C VAL A 4 -9.03 -6.32 -9.68
N ASP A 5 -8.89 -5.06 -10.07
CA ASP A 5 -7.94 -4.65 -11.10
C ASP A 5 -6.63 -4.19 -10.45
N ARG A 6 -5.56 -4.93 -10.73
CA ARG A 6 -4.20 -4.49 -10.36
C ARG A 6 -3.77 -3.37 -11.29
N VAL A 7 -3.56 -2.19 -10.71
CA VAL A 7 -3.19 -1.01 -11.50
C VAL A 7 -1.68 -0.81 -11.52
N LEU A 8 -1.01 -1.13 -10.41
CA LEU A 8 0.45 -1.10 -10.30
C LEU A 8 0.99 -2.48 -9.94
N SER A 9 1.89 -3.01 -10.77
CA SER A 9 2.66 -4.20 -10.40
C SER A 9 3.53 -3.91 -9.17
N PRO A 10 3.80 -4.90 -8.32
CA PRO A 10 4.59 -4.70 -7.11
C PRO A 10 5.93 -4.02 -7.42
N ILE A 11 6.19 -2.89 -6.75
CA ILE A 11 7.46 -2.18 -6.81
C ILE A 11 8.26 -2.47 -5.54
N PHE A 12 9.58 -2.62 -5.69
CA PHE A 12 10.45 -3.09 -4.62
C PHE A 12 11.55 -2.08 -4.30
N ILE A 13 11.76 -1.83 -3.02
CA ILE A 13 12.92 -1.12 -2.49
C ILE A 13 13.78 -2.14 -1.76
N LYS A 14 15.01 -2.35 -2.23
CA LYS A 14 15.99 -3.20 -1.55
C LYS A 14 17.02 -2.31 -0.84
N TYR A 15 17.22 -2.59 0.44
CA TYR A 15 18.11 -1.80 1.29
C TYR A 15 18.93 -2.74 2.19
N GLU A 16 20.21 -2.42 2.37
CA GLU A 16 21.10 -3.13 3.28
C GLU A 16 21.77 -2.11 4.18
N GLY A 17 21.59 -2.25 5.49
CA GLY A 17 22.05 -1.28 6.46
C GLY A 17 21.29 -1.36 7.78
N ASN A 18 21.28 -0.24 8.49
CA ASN A 18 20.55 -0.10 9.75
C ASN A 18 19.16 0.45 9.48
N LEU A 19 18.16 -0.08 10.19
CA LEU A 19 16.78 0.35 10.10
C LEU A 19 16.16 0.45 11.51
N ASP A 20 15.63 1.63 11.84
CA ASP A 20 14.70 1.77 12.95
C ASP A 20 13.31 1.33 12.47
N VAL A 21 12.86 0.19 12.99
CA VAL A 21 11.57 -0.43 12.63
C VAL A 21 10.39 0.42 13.13
N LYS A 22 10.55 1.16 14.23
CA LYS A 22 9.49 2.02 14.75
C LYS A 22 9.31 3.25 13.86
N GLU A 23 10.40 3.82 13.37
CA GLU A 23 10.33 4.98 12.48
C GLU A 23 9.76 4.63 11.10
N ILE A 24 10.16 3.50 10.49
CA ILE A 24 9.56 3.10 9.20
C ILE A 24 8.08 2.74 9.35
N TYR A 25 7.71 2.08 10.46
CA TYR A 25 6.30 1.80 10.79
C TYR A 25 5.52 3.11 10.88
N LYS A 26 6.04 4.10 11.59
CA LYS A 26 5.41 5.40 11.76
C LYS A 26 5.29 6.14 10.42
N LEU A 27 6.35 6.18 9.62
CA LEU A 27 6.34 6.83 8.30
C LEU A 27 5.24 6.27 7.40
N ILE A 28 5.13 4.93 7.31
CA ILE A 28 4.10 4.28 6.49
C ILE A 28 2.70 4.63 7.02
N LYS A 29 2.50 4.55 8.34
CA LYS A 29 1.20 4.80 8.96
C LYS A 29 0.77 6.26 8.84
N ASP A 30 1.68 7.20 9.07
CA ASP A 30 1.44 8.63 8.95
C ASP A 30 1.08 8.97 7.49
N PHE A 31 1.84 8.49 6.50
CA PHE A 31 1.53 8.71 5.08
C PHE A 31 0.13 8.22 4.70
N LEU A 32 -0.22 6.98 5.07
CA LEU A 32 -1.51 6.39 4.73
C LEU A 32 -2.66 7.11 5.44
N THR A 33 -2.46 7.54 6.69
CA THR A 33 -3.43 8.31 7.47
C THR A 33 -3.64 9.70 6.86
N ASP A 34 -2.58 10.38 6.45
CA ASP A 34 -2.64 11.70 5.79
C ASP A 34 -3.41 11.62 4.47
N LYS A 35 -3.29 10.50 3.76
CA LYS A 35 -4.06 10.19 2.56
C LYS A 35 -5.48 9.69 2.83
N ARG A 36 -5.89 9.58 4.11
CA ARG A 36 -7.21 9.12 4.55
C ARG A 36 -7.55 7.69 4.10
N TYR A 37 -6.55 6.81 4.16
CA TYR A 37 -6.79 5.38 4.03
C TYR A 37 -7.15 4.79 5.40
N ASP A 38 -8.09 3.85 5.37
CA ASP A 38 -8.35 2.93 6.47
C ASP A 38 -7.27 1.84 6.45
N ILE A 39 -6.49 1.75 7.52
CA ILE A 39 -5.31 0.88 7.61
C ILE A 39 -5.67 -0.39 8.39
N ASP A 40 -5.45 -1.54 7.77
CA ASP A 40 -5.52 -2.86 8.40
C ASP A 40 -4.13 -3.50 8.49
N GLU A 41 -3.72 -3.85 9.70
CA GLU A 41 -2.42 -4.43 10.01
C GLU A 41 -2.51 -5.97 9.97
N LYS A 42 -2.21 -6.55 8.79
CA LYS A 42 -2.44 -7.99 8.54
C LYS A 42 -1.41 -8.90 9.19
N GLU A 43 -0.14 -8.50 9.24
CA GLU A 43 0.92 -9.32 9.81
C GLU A 43 1.96 -8.48 10.55
N HIS A 44 2.34 -8.94 11.74
CA HIS A 44 3.50 -8.46 12.48
C HIS A 44 4.23 -9.67 13.08
N ASN A 45 5.14 -10.26 12.31
CA ASN A 45 5.89 -11.43 12.75
C ASN A 45 7.38 -11.10 12.88
N TYR A 46 7.90 -11.27 14.09
CA TYR A 46 9.33 -11.34 14.34
C TYR A 46 9.69 -12.81 14.61
N SER A 47 10.41 -13.44 13.68
CA SER A 47 10.87 -14.81 13.91
C SER A 47 12.11 -14.79 14.80
N GLU A 48 12.22 -15.76 15.71
CA GLU A 48 13.45 -16.05 16.47
C GLU A 48 14.68 -16.23 15.57
N LYS A 49 14.48 -16.59 14.30
CA LYS A 49 15.52 -16.74 13.27
C LYS A 49 16.04 -15.42 12.68
N GLY A 50 15.66 -14.26 13.23
CA GLY A 50 16.14 -12.96 12.77
C GLY A 50 15.52 -12.53 11.44
N SER A 51 14.24 -12.87 11.22
CA SER A 51 13.43 -12.33 10.12
C SER A 51 12.31 -11.45 10.65
N LEU A 52 12.02 -10.38 9.91
CA LEU A 52 10.92 -9.46 10.18
C LEU A 52 9.97 -9.50 8.99
N LYS A 53 8.68 -9.57 9.23
CA LYS A 53 7.66 -9.34 8.21
C LYS A 53 6.56 -8.50 8.80
N MET A 54 6.32 -7.34 8.18
CA MET A 54 5.20 -6.46 8.48
C MET A 54 4.39 -6.27 7.21
N LYS A 55 3.07 -6.42 7.31
CA LYS A 55 2.16 -6.22 6.18
C LYS A 55 1.01 -5.29 6.59
N TRP A 56 0.80 -4.25 5.78
CA TRP A 56 -0.33 -3.35 5.87
C TRP A 56 -1.17 -3.46 4.61
N GLU A 57 -2.48 -3.41 4.80
CA GLU A 57 -3.46 -3.28 3.75
C GLU A 57 -4.24 -2.00 4.03
N ALA A 58 -4.09 -1.01 3.16
CA ALA A 58 -4.72 0.29 3.30
C ALA A 58 -5.79 0.43 2.24
N THR A 59 -7.02 0.73 2.65
CA THR A 59 -8.15 0.89 1.73
C THR A 59 -8.76 2.29 1.81
N GLN A 60 -9.22 2.84 0.68
CA GLN A 60 -9.89 4.13 0.64
C GLN A 60 -11.09 4.04 -0.30
N ASN A 61 -12.29 4.32 0.22
CA ASN A 61 -13.51 4.35 -0.57
C ASN A 61 -13.61 5.68 -1.32
N ILE A 62 -13.55 5.64 -2.66
CA ILE A 62 -13.69 6.84 -3.49
C ILE A 62 -15.16 7.10 -3.78
N ASN A 63 -15.92 6.05 -4.06
CA ASN A 63 -17.37 6.07 -4.21
C ASN A 63 -17.94 4.68 -3.90
N ASP A 64 -19.25 4.49 -4.08
CA ASP A 64 -19.92 3.22 -3.78
C ASP A 64 -19.53 2.05 -4.71
N TYR A 65 -18.73 2.30 -5.75
CA TYR A 65 -18.28 1.31 -6.72
C TYR A 65 -16.76 1.08 -6.70
N VAL A 66 -15.96 2.12 -6.44
CA VAL A 66 -14.50 2.14 -6.55
C VAL A 66 -13.88 2.31 -5.17
N GLN A 67 -13.02 1.36 -4.81
CA GLN A 67 -12.17 1.43 -3.64
C GLN A 67 -10.71 1.31 -4.07
N PHE A 68 -9.87 2.22 -3.56
CA PHE A 68 -8.42 2.12 -3.70
C PHE A 68 -7.87 1.19 -2.64
N GLN A 69 -6.89 0.40 -3.01
CA GLN A 69 -6.17 -0.45 -2.08
C GLN A 69 -4.67 -0.34 -2.33
N ILE A 70 -3.92 -0.02 -1.28
CA ILE A 70 -2.45 -0.03 -1.28
C ILE A 70 -2.01 -1.10 -0.28
N GLU A 71 -1.22 -2.06 -0.74
CA GLU A 71 -0.58 -3.04 0.12
C GLU A 71 0.89 -2.72 0.28
N VAL A 72 1.35 -2.68 1.52
CA VAL A 72 2.76 -2.44 1.85
C VAL A 72 3.27 -3.63 2.64
N THR A 73 4.34 -4.25 2.16
CA THR A 73 5.00 -5.36 2.85
C THR A 73 6.46 -5.03 3.10
N VAL A 74 6.88 -5.01 4.36
CA VAL A 74 8.28 -4.84 4.76
C VAL A 74 8.80 -6.19 5.22
N LYS A 75 9.88 -6.67 4.57
CA LYS A 75 10.56 -7.92 4.90
C LYS A 75 11.98 -7.60 5.33
N GLY A 76 12.45 -8.25 6.40
CA GLY A 76 13.82 -8.17 6.88
C GLY A 76 14.42 -9.56 6.98
N SER A 77 15.68 -9.71 6.57
CA SER A 77 16.42 -10.97 6.60
C SER A 77 17.84 -10.78 7.13
N GLY A 78 18.33 -11.77 7.86
CA GLY A 78 19.66 -11.72 8.50
C GLY A 78 19.77 -10.62 9.55
N LEU A 79 18.69 -10.34 10.27
CA LEU A 79 18.61 -9.18 11.16
C LEU A 79 19.41 -9.41 12.44
N LYS A 80 20.23 -8.40 12.78
CA LYS A 80 20.92 -8.28 14.07
C LYS A 80 20.37 -7.08 14.82
N LYS A 81 19.95 -7.29 16.07
CA LYS A 81 19.56 -6.19 16.96
C LYS A 81 20.79 -5.35 17.30
N ILE A 82 20.70 -4.05 17.06
CA ILE A 82 21.72 -3.06 17.41
C ILE A 82 21.06 -1.90 18.15
N LYS A 83 21.86 -1.09 18.86
CA LYS A 83 21.38 0.18 19.42
C LYS A 83 21.94 1.33 18.62
N LEU A 84 21.06 2.06 17.92
CA LEU A 84 21.41 3.28 17.19
C LEU A 84 20.93 4.47 18.02
N ASN A 85 21.83 5.34 18.47
CA ASN A 85 21.48 6.54 19.25
C ASN A 85 20.53 6.27 20.45
N LYS A 86 20.80 5.19 21.20
CA LYS A 86 19.98 4.70 22.34
C LYS A 86 18.59 4.16 21.97
N ARG A 87 18.27 4.00 20.68
CA ARG A 87 17.06 3.34 20.18
C ARG A 87 17.38 1.94 19.67
N ASP A 88 16.41 1.04 19.79
CA ASP A 88 16.53 -0.32 19.25
C ASP A 88 16.34 -0.29 17.73
N ALA A 89 17.36 -0.71 17.00
CA ALA A 89 17.36 -0.78 15.55
C ALA A 89 17.81 -2.17 15.09
N PHE A 90 17.60 -2.47 13.82
CA PHE A 90 18.03 -3.71 13.21
C PHE A 90 19.03 -3.44 12.09
N SER A 91 20.10 -4.22 12.06
CA SER A 91 21.06 -4.22 10.96
C SER A 91 20.86 -5.46 10.11
N GLY A 92 20.76 -5.31 8.80
CA GLY A 92 20.56 -6.43 7.88
C GLY A 92 20.03 -6.00 6.52
N LYS A 93 19.40 -6.95 5.83
CA LYS A 93 18.81 -6.74 4.50
C LYS A 93 17.30 -6.56 4.64
N PHE A 94 16.80 -5.49 4.07
CA PHE A 94 15.40 -5.11 4.07
C PHE A 94 14.88 -5.02 2.64
N GLU A 95 13.63 -5.43 2.46
CA GLU A 95 12.88 -5.31 1.22
C GLU A 95 11.53 -4.69 1.57
N VAL A 96 11.17 -3.60 0.88
CA VAL A 96 9.85 -3.01 0.95
C VAL A 96 9.15 -3.22 -0.39
N GLU A 97 7.99 -3.86 -0.34
CA GLU A 97 7.14 -4.14 -1.48
C GLU A 97 5.88 -3.29 -1.37
N ILE A 98 5.54 -2.57 -2.44
CA ILE A 98 4.34 -1.72 -2.51
C ILE A 98 3.54 -2.17 -3.74
N GLU A 99 2.27 -2.49 -3.54
CA GLU A 99 1.32 -2.86 -4.59
C GLU A 99 0.10 -1.93 -4.52
N ALA A 100 -0.45 -1.55 -5.68
CA ALA A 100 -1.66 -0.72 -5.75
C ALA A 100 -2.72 -1.36 -6.65
N LYS A 101 -3.95 -1.43 -6.11
CA LYS A 101 -5.11 -2.08 -6.71
C LYS A 101 -6.32 -1.16 -6.68
N ILE A 102 -7.22 -1.38 -7.61
CA ILE A 102 -8.57 -0.84 -7.59
C ILE A 102 -9.53 -2.00 -7.44
N ASN A 103 -10.30 -1.97 -6.36
CA ASN A 103 -11.40 -2.90 -6.12
C ASN A 103 -12.67 -2.27 -6.69
N LYS A 104 -13.31 -2.97 -7.62
CA LYS A 104 -14.62 -2.63 -8.16
C LYS A 104 -15.69 -3.49 -7.50
N ASP A 105 -16.84 -2.88 -7.24
CA ASP A 105 -17.99 -3.55 -6.64
C ASP A 105 -17.66 -4.20 -5.27
N PHE A 106 -17.05 -3.42 -4.38
CA PHE A 106 -16.62 -3.89 -3.06
C PHE A 106 -17.80 -4.21 -2.10
N ARG A 107 -19.00 -3.69 -2.37
CA ARG A 107 -20.18 -3.85 -1.49
C ARG A 107 -21.22 -4.87 -1.97
N ASP A 108 -21.00 -5.62 -3.05
CA ASP A 108 -21.96 -6.58 -3.64
C ASP A 108 -23.40 -6.02 -3.75
N TYR A 109 -23.53 -4.69 -3.90
CA TYR A 109 -24.80 -3.97 -3.73
C TYR A 109 -25.76 -4.12 -4.92
N TYR A 110 -25.30 -4.80 -5.99
CA TYR A 110 -25.90 -4.77 -7.31
C TYR A 110 -26.60 -6.06 -7.74
N GLU A 111 -26.67 -7.08 -6.89
CA GLU A 111 -27.27 -8.39 -7.23
C GLU A 111 -28.82 -8.42 -7.31
N GLY A 112 -29.53 -7.29 -7.48
CA GLY A 112 -30.99 -7.40 -7.65
C GLY A 112 -31.86 -6.15 -7.82
N LYS A 113 -31.36 -4.96 -8.18
CA LYS A 113 -32.23 -3.76 -8.29
C LYS A 113 -32.07 -2.97 -9.60
N PRO A 114 -33.18 -2.37 -10.13
CA PRO A 114 -33.32 -1.68 -11.44
C PRO A 114 -32.44 -0.43 -11.68
N ILE A 115 -31.36 -0.28 -10.94
CA ILE A 115 -30.25 0.65 -11.18
C ILE A 115 -29.48 0.29 -12.46
N ILE A 116 -29.63 -0.95 -12.93
CA ILE A 116 -29.18 -1.47 -14.24
C ILE A 116 -29.70 -0.64 -15.42
N LYS A 117 -30.88 0.02 -15.32
CA LYS A 117 -31.38 0.92 -16.36
C LYS A 117 -30.73 2.31 -16.32
N PHE A 118 -30.35 2.81 -15.15
CA PHE A 118 -29.72 4.12 -14.97
C PHE A 118 -28.24 4.09 -15.34
N PHE A 119 -27.53 3.00 -15.03
CA PHE A 119 -26.18 2.79 -15.52
C PHE A 119 -26.15 2.67 -17.05
N ARG A 120 -27.16 2.06 -17.68
CA ARG A 120 -27.28 1.94 -19.15
C ARG A 120 -27.30 3.28 -19.90
N GLU A 121 -27.78 4.36 -19.28
CA GLU A 121 -27.74 5.74 -19.81
C GLU A 121 -26.45 6.49 -19.45
N LEU A 122 -25.75 6.11 -18.37
CA LEU A 122 -24.39 6.57 -18.06
C LEU A 122 -23.30 5.76 -18.80
N PHE A 123 -23.71 4.76 -19.60
CA PHE A 123 -22.90 3.75 -20.29
C PHE A 123 -22.62 4.08 -21.76
N ASP A 124 -22.70 5.34 -22.20
CA ASP A 124 -22.17 5.78 -23.50
C ASP A 124 -20.61 5.80 -23.51
N TYR A 125 -20.06 4.61 -23.25
CA TYR A 125 -18.95 3.86 -23.84
C TYR A 125 -17.56 4.49 -24.01
N THR A 126 -17.39 5.81 -24.05
CA THR A 126 -16.07 6.44 -24.29
C THR A 126 -15.51 7.14 -23.05
N THR A 127 -16.36 7.67 -22.17
CA THR A 127 -15.94 8.44 -20.99
C THR A 127 -15.38 7.56 -19.85
N LYS A 128 -15.87 6.32 -19.71
CA LYS A 128 -15.49 5.43 -18.60
C LYS A 128 -14.03 4.99 -18.61
N LYS A 129 -13.42 4.76 -19.79
CA LYS A 129 -11.98 4.41 -19.84
C LYS A 129 -11.12 5.54 -19.26
N TYR A 130 -11.48 6.79 -19.53
CA TYR A 130 -10.72 7.94 -19.06
C TYR A 130 -10.79 8.09 -17.53
N GLU A 131 -11.97 7.91 -16.92
CA GLU A 131 -12.11 8.00 -15.46
C GLU A 131 -11.44 6.85 -14.71
N PHE A 132 -11.55 5.60 -15.21
CA PHE A 132 -10.83 4.47 -14.61
C PHE A 132 -9.31 4.62 -14.76
N ASN A 133 -8.85 5.10 -15.91
CA ASN A 133 -7.43 5.43 -16.08
C ASN A 133 -6.99 6.52 -15.11
N ARG A 134 -7.81 7.58 -14.93
CA ARG A 134 -7.52 8.66 -13.98
C ARG A 134 -7.44 8.17 -12.54
N PHE A 135 -8.37 7.31 -12.10
CA PHE A 135 -8.33 6.70 -10.78
C PHE A 135 -7.12 5.78 -10.62
N GLY A 136 -6.80 5.00 -11.67
CA GLY A 136 -5.59 4.19 -11.73
C GLY A 136 -4.32 5.02 -11.59
N ASP A 137 -4.23 6.13 -12.32
CA ASP A 137 -3.10 7.05 -12.28
C ASP A 137 -2.99 7.75 -10.93
N GLN A 138 -4.12 8.06 -10.28
CA GLN A 138 -4.15 8.60 -8.93
C GLN A 138 -3.56 7.62 -7.91
N VAL A 139 -4.10 6.39 -7.82
CA VAL A 139 -3.61 5.40 -6.84
C VAL A 139 -2.14 5.02 -7.10
N LYS A 140 -1.74 4.96 -8.39
CA LYS A 140 -0.32 4.79 -8.78
C LYS A 140 0.55 5.93 -8.26
N LYS A 141 0.12 7.18 -8.46
CA LYS A 141 0.89 8.36 -8.02
C LYS A 141 1.05 8.37 -6.51
N GLU A 142 0.02 7.97 -5.77
CA GLU A 142 0.09 7.85 -4.31
C GLU A 142 1.04 6.74 -3.88
N ALA A 143 0.99 5.56 -4.51
CA ALA A 143 1.92 4.48 -4.26
C ALA A 143 3.39 4.85 -4.59
N TYR A 144 3.63 5.57 -5.69
CA TYR A 144 4.96 6.09 -6.01
C TYR A 144 5.43 7.17 -5.03
N SER A 145 4.52 8.02 -4.53
CA SER A 145 4.87 9.02 -3.51
C SER A 145 5.32 8.32 -2.21
N LEU A 146 4.60 7.29 -1.77
CA LEU A 146 5.01 6.46 -0.63
C LEU A 146 6.37 5.78 -0.88
N PHE A 147 6.57 5.23 -2.07
CA PHE A 147 7.84 4.63 -2.46
C PHE A 147 9.00 5.62 -2.35
N ASP A 148 8.83 6.84 -2.87
CA ASP A 148 9.86 7.88 -2.85
C ASP A 148 10.16 8.36 -1.42
N GLU A 149 9.14 8.51 -0.57
CA GLU A 149 9.32 8.86 0.84
C GLU A 149 10.08 7.79 1.62
N ILE A 150 9.70 6.52 1.46
CA ILE A 150 10.41 5.39 2.09
C ILE A 150 11.86 5.33 1.58
N LYS A 151 12.06 5.48 0.27
CA LYS A 151 13.41 5.47 -0.33
C LYS A 151 14.27 6.63 0.18
N ALA A 152 13.69 7.82 0.32
CA ALA A 152 14.39 8.98 0.88
C ALA A 152 14.81 8.73 2.33
N TYR A 153 13.90 8.22 3.16
CA TYR A 153 14.19 7.84 4.55
C TYR A 153 15.32 6.80 4.64
N LEU A 154 15.26 5.74 3.83
CA LEU A 154 16.30 4.70 3.81
C LEU A 154 17.66 5.22 3.34
N ASN A 155 17.70 6.19 2.42
CA ASN A 155 18.94 6.82 2.00
C ASN A 155 19.58 7.67 3.10
N VAL A 156 18.78 8.35 3.93
CA VAL A 156 19.28 9.10 5.09
C VAL A 156 19.89 8.14 6.12
N MET A 157 19.30 6.97 6.32
CA MET A 157 19.81 5.95 7.24
C MET A 157 21.10 5.25 6.76
N LYS A 158 21.46 5.41 5.49
CA LYS A 158 22.69 4.86 4.91
C LYS A 158 23.92 5.70 5.23
N LEU A 159 23.74 6.99 5.51
CA LEU A 159 24.78 7.97 5.83
C LEU A 159 25.24 7.83 7.29
#